data_AF-A0A7X4XMG9-F1
#
_entry.id   AF-A0A7X4XMG9-F1
#
_cell.length_a   1.000
_cell.length_b   1.000
_cell.length_c   1.000
_cell.angle_alpha   90.00
_cell.angle_beta   90.00
_cell.angle_gamma   90.00
#
_symmetry.space_group_name_H-M   'P 1'
#
loop_
_entity.id
_entity.type
_entity.pdbx_description
1 polymer ?
#
loop_
_entity_poly.entity_id
_entity_poly.type
_entity_poly.pdbx_seq_one_letter_code
_entity_poly.pdbx_strand_id
1 'polypeptide(L)' 'MLDRYTVPAVRWPLSKLAHILDSVNITANQITVFGFLLGSLSLPALLFEQYLLALLLILINRICDGLDGAVARIQ' A
#
# COMPACT_ATOMS: atom_id res chain seq x y z
N MET A 1 14.73 -15.32 -6.48
CA MET A 1 14.58 -16.67 -5.85
C MET A 1 14.62 -16.67 -4.31
N LEU A 2 14.68 -15.50 -3.65
CA LEU A 2 14.29 -15.31 -2.23
C LEU A 2 12.77 -15.02 -2.09
N ASP A 3 12.11 -14.73 -3.22
CA ASP A 3 10.71 -14.29 -3.32
C ASP A 3 9.71 -15.30 -2.75
N ARG A 4 10.06 -16.60 -2.74
CA ARG A 4 9.17 -17.67 -2.28
C ARG A 4 8.87 -17.61 -0.77
N TYR A 5 9.77 -17.02 0.02
CA TYR A 5 9.63 -16.94 1.48
C TYR A 5 9.37 -15.51 1.98
N THR A 6 9.85 -14.49 1.26
CA THR A 6 9.62 -13.08 1.62
C THR A 6 8.20 -12.62 1.26
N VAL A 7 7.67 -13.06 0.11
CA VAL A 7 6.32 -12.67 -0.35
C VAL A 7 5.21 -13.19 0.58
N PRO A 8 5.22 -14.44 1.07
CA PRO A 8 4.20 -14.92 2.01
C PRO A 8 4.26 -14.22 3.38
N ALA A 9 5.47 -13.91 3.88
CA ALA A 9 5.66 -13.28 5.18
C ALA A 9 5.12 -11.84 5.21
N VAL A 10 5.24 -11.10 4.10
CA VAL A 10 4.61 -9.78 3.94
C VAL A 10 3.12 -9.90 3.62
N ARG A 11 2.70 -10.97 2.92
CA ARG A 11 1.28 -11.21 2.59
C ARG A 11 0.42 -11.53 3.80
N TRP A 12 0.93 -12.21 4.83
CA TRP A 12 0.13 -12.55 6.01
C TRP A 12 -0.41 -11.35 6.80
N PRO A 13 0.39 -10.33 7.17
CA PRO A 13 -0.13 -9.11 7.79
C PRO A 13 -1.01 -8.30 6.84
N LEU A 14 -0.65 -8.25 5.54
CA LEU A 14 -1.49 -7.61 4.51
C LEU A 14 -2.87 -8.26 4.39
N SER A 15 -2.96 -9.60 4.44
CA SER A 15 -4.22 -10.33 4.35
C SER A 15 -5.10 -10.15 5.58
N LYS A 16 -4.50 -10.01 6.78
CA LYS A 16 -5.24 -9.63 7.99
C LYS A 16 -5.80 -8.22 7.89
N LEU A 17 -5.00 -7.26 7.44
CA LEU A 17 -5.46 -5.89 7.20
C LEU A 17 -6.54 -5.85 6.11
N ALA A 18 -6.39 -6.62 5.04
CA ALA A 18 -7.41 -6.75 4.01
C ALA A 18 -8.75 -7.27 4.56
N HIS A 19 -8.74 -8.29 5.43
CA HIS A 19 -9.96 -8.76 6.10
C HIS A 19 -10.58 -7.73 7.06
N ILE A 20 -9.76 -6.92 7.74
CA ILE A 20 -10.26 -5.81 8.59
C ILE A 20 -10.86 -4.71 7.72
N LEU A 21 -10.28 -4.43 6.56
CA LEU A 21 -10.79 -3.40 5.64
C LEU A 21 -12.08 -3.84 4.95
N ASP A 22 -12.14 -5.11 4.54
CA ASP A 22 -13.35 -5.72 3.98
C ASP A 22 -14.50 -5.75 5.00
N SER A 23 -14.20 -6.00 6.28
CA SER A 23 -15.22 -5.93 7.35
C SER A 23 -15.76 -4.52 7.62
N VAL A 24 -15.06 -3.47 7.18
CA VAL A 24 -15.49 -2.07 7.25
C VAL A 24 -16.05 -1.58 5.90
N ASN A 25 -16.28 -2.48 4.92
CA ASN A 25 -16.72 -2.16 3.55
C ASN A 25 -15.77 -1.22 2.78
N ILE A 26 -14.48 -1.19 3.13
CA ILE A 26 -13.48 -0.43 2.37
C ILE A 26 -13.11 -1.24 1.13
N THR A 27 -13.35 -0.68 -0.05
CA THR A 27 -13.08 -1.38 -1.32
C THR A 27 -11.62 -1.25 -1.73
N ALA A 28 -11.16 -2.24 -2.50
CA ALA A 28 -9.87 -2.23 -3.20
C ALA A 28 -9.58 -0.86 -3.87
N ASN A 29 -10.54 -0.36 -4.66
CA ASN A 29 -10.45 0.95 -5.32
C ASN A 29 -10.21 2.13 -4.38
N GLN A 30 -10.80 2.15 -3.18
CA GLN A 30 -10.56 3.23 -2.23
C GLN A 30 -9.11 3.23 -1.73
N ILE A 31 -8.54 2.04 -1.53
CA ILE A 31 -7.13 1.88 -1.14
C ILE A 31 -6.21 2.31 -2.28
N THR A 32 -6.53 1.96 -3.53
CA THR A 32 -5.77 2.38 -4.72
C THR A 32 -5.79 3.91 -4.88
N VAL A 33 -6.96 4.54 -4.77
CA VAL A 33 -7.10 6.00 -4.90
C VAL A 33 -6.38 6.72 -3.77
N PHE A 34 -6.50 6.24 -2.53
CA PHE A 34 -5.79 6.82 -1.39
C PHE A 34 -4.27 6.68 -1.54
N GLY A 35 -3.80 5.49 -1.93
CA GLY A 35 -2.40 5.23 -2.23
C GLY A 35 -1.89 6.14 -3.33
N PHE A 36 -2.64 6.31 -4.42
CA PHE A 36 -2.27 7.18 -5.54
C PHE A 36 -2.16 8.65 -5.13
N LEU A 37 -3.09 9.17 -4.33
CA LEU A 37 -3.02 10.54 -3.80
C LEU A 37 -1.77 10.75 -2.92
N LEU A 38 -1.49 9.81 -2.02
CA LEU A 38 -0.28 9.85 -1.18
C LEU A 38 1.00 9.73 -1.99
N GLY A 39 1.04 8.83 -2.98
CA GLY A 39 2.17 8.69 -3.89
C GLY A 39 2.40 9.97 -4.70
N SER A 40 1.32 10.62 -5.15
CA SER A 40 1.39 11.89 -5.88
C SER A 40 1.98 13.02 -5.02
N LEU A 41 1.74 13.02 -3.70
CA LEU A 41 2.35 13.95 -2.75
C LEU A 41 3.87 13.74 -2.56
N SER A 42 4.42 12.59 -2.98
CA SER A 42 5.87 12.41 -2.97
C SER A 42 6.57 13.34 -3.97
N LEU A 43 5.90 13.71 -5.08
CA LEU A 43 6.44 14.63 -6.09
C LEU A 43 6.69 16.04 -5.54
N PRO A 44 5.72 16.74 -4.91
CA PRO A 44 5.99 18.01 -4.25
C PRO A 44 6.98 17.85 -3.10
N ALA A 45 6.95 16.74 -2.33
CA ALA A 45 7.95 16.52 -1.29
C ALA A 45 9.38 16.44 -1.85
N LEU A 46 9.58 15.81 -3.01
CA LEU A 46 10.87 15.81 -3.72
C LEU A 46 11.24 17.19 -4.25
N LEU A 47 10.27 17.96 -4.77
CA LEU A 47 10.49 19.33 -5.24
C LEU A 47 10.95 20.27 -4.11
N PHE A 48 10.46 20.07 -2.89
CA PHE A 48 10.89 20.81 -1.70
C PHE A 48 12.11 20.19 -0.99
N GLU A 49 12.82 19.27 -1.64
CA GLU A 49 14.00 18.56 -1.12
C GLU A 49 13.74 17.80 0.20
N GLN A 50 12.48 17.48 0.49
CA GLN A 50 12.06 16.72 1.67
C GLN A 50 12.18 15.21 1.40
N TYR A 51 13.42 14.73 1.22
CA TYR A 51 13.69 13.36 0.80
C TYR A 51 13.13 12.30 1.76
N LEU A 52 13.20 12.54 3.07
CA LEU A 52 12.69 11.61 4.07
C LEU A 52 11.16 11.50 4.01
N LEU A 53 10.48 12.63 3.82
CA LEU A 53 9.03 12.67 3.66
C LEU A 53 8.60 11.99 2.36
N ALA A 54 9.30 12.28 1.26
CA ALA A 54 9.07 11.62 -0.03
C ALA A 54 9.26 10.09 0.09
N LEU A 55 10.30 9.64 0.79
CA LEU A 55 10.53 8.22 1.05
C LEU A 55 9.39 7.58 1.84
N LEU A 56 8.93 8.23 2.90
CA LEU A 56 7.78 7.74 3.68
C LEU A 56 6.51 7.64 2.83
N LEU A 57 6.21 8.66 2.02
CA LEU A 57 5.05 8.67 1.13
C LEU A 57 5.12 7.54 0.09
N ILE A 58 6.29 7.30 -0.51
CA ILE A 58 6.52 6.21 -1.46
C ILE A 58 6.36 4.85 -0.76
N LEU A 59 6.88 4.68 0.45
CA LEU A 59 6.73 3.43 1.22
C LEU A 59 5.26 3.15 1.52
N ILE A 60 4.51 4.16 1.95
CA ILE A 60 3.06 4.01 2.20
C ILE A 60 2.32 3.66 0.91
N ASN A 61 2.60 4.37 -0.19
CA ASN A 61 2.01 4.07 -1.50
C ASN A 61 2.29 2.62 -1.93
N ARG A 62 3.52 2.13 -1.73
CA ARG A 62 3.87 0.73 -2.04
C ARG A 62 3.13 -0.29 -1.17
N ILE A 63 2.90 0.04 0.10
CA ILE A 63 2.09 -0.81 1.00
C ILE A 63 0.64 -0.85 0.52
N CYS A 64 0.06 0.30 0.14
CA CYS A 64 -1.29 0.39 -0.41
C CYS A 64 -1.45 -0.47 -1.68
N ASP A 65 -0.50 -0.43 -2.61
CA ASP A 65 -0.51 -1.28 -3.81
C ASP A 65 -0.49 -2.78 -3.47
N GLY A 66 0.31 -3.17 -2.47
CA GLY A 66 0.35 -4.55 -1.99
C GLY A 66 -0.97 -4.98 -1.37
N LEU A 67 -1.59 -4.07 -0.59
CA LEU A 67 -2.84 -4.28 0.11
C LEU A 67 -4.02 -4.39 -0.87
N ASP A 68 -4.09 -3.52 -1.87
CA ASP A 68 -5.06 -3.55 -2.95
C ASP A 68 -5.04 -4.91 -3.67
N GLY A 69 -3.87 -5.35 -4.11
CA GLY A 69 -3.70 -6.67 -4.70
C GLY A 69 -3.98 -7.85 -3.76
N ALA A 70 -4.03 -7.64 -2.44
CA ALA A 70 -4.45 -8.66 -1.47
C ALA A 70 -5.97 -8.64 -1.23
N VAL A 71 -6.59 -7.46 -1.13
CA VAL A 71 -8.04 -7.28 -1.03
C VAL A 71 -8.74 -7.80 -2.29
N ALA A 72 -8.22 -7.48 -3.48
CA ALA A 72 -8.74 -7.96 -4.76
C ALA A 72 -8.62 -9.49 -4.97
N ARG A 73 -7.94 -10.20 -4.07
CA ARG A 73 -7.93 -11.69 -4.05
C ARG A 73 -8.95 -12.28 -3.06
N ILE A 74 -9.47 -11.47 -2.14
CA ILE A 74 -10.42 -11.88 -1.11
C ILE A 74 -11.85 -11.52 -1.55
N GLN A 75 -12.04 -10.34 -2.16
CA GLN A 75 -13.24 -9.95 -2.90
C GLN A 75 -13.28 -10.63 -4.27
#